data_AF-A0A6I5C3E8-F1
#
_entry.id   AF-A0A6I5C3E8-F1
#
_cell.length_a   1.000
_cell.length_b   1.000
_cell.length_c   1.000
_cell.angle_alpha   90.00
_cell.angle_beta   90.00
_cell.angle_gamma   90.00
#
_symmetry.space_group_name_H-M   'P 1'
#
loop_
_entity.id
_entity.type
_entity.pdbx_description
1 polymer ?
#
loop_
_entity_poly.entity_id
_entity_poly.type
_entity_poly.pdbx_seq_one_letter_code
_entity_poly.pdbx_strand_id
1 'polypeptide(L)' 'MLKYVLDLVELLDDPDVDGKRVAARLDTFAGPEGSGAQVTTVTGERGSTDFVLVRIPGRDGRAGGGTARTLGVVG' A
#
# COMPACT_ATOMS: atom_id res chain seq x y z
N MET A 1 -12.52 -9.67 7.33
CA MET A 1 -12.60 -8.70 6.21
C MET A 1 -12.86 -7.29 6.73
N LEU A 2 -14.00 -6.99 7.36
CA LEU A 2 -14.33 -5.63 7.81
C LEU A 2 -13.32 -5.02 8.79
N LYS A 3 -12.72 -5.83 9.68
CA LYS A 3 -11.69 -5.36 10.63
C LYS A 3 -10.56 -4.59 9.96
N TYR A 4 -9.96 -5.11 8.90
CA TYR A 4 -8.82 -4.47 8.24
C TYR A 4 -9.20 -3.14 7.57
N VAL A 5 -10.44 -3.04 7.08
CA VAL A 5 -10.96 -1.82 6.48
C VAL A 5 -11.17 -0.75 7.55
N LEU A 6 -11.82 -1.10 8.66
CA LEU A 6 -12.02 -0.18 9.79
C LEU A 6 -10.68 0.29 10.37
N ASP A 7 -9.74 -0.65 10.59
CA ASP A 7 -8.40 -0.35 11.10
C ASP A 7 -7.63 0.64 10.19
N LEU A 8 -7.86 0.62 8.86
CA LEU A 8 -7.26 1.59 7.92
C LEU A 8 -8.03 2.91 7.86
N VAL A 9 -9.36 2.89 7.91
CA VAL A 9 -10.17 4.12 7.95
C VAL A 9 -9.83 4.94 9.20
N GLU A 10 -9.70 4.29 10.36
CA GLU A 10 -9.26 4.95 11.60
C GLU A 10 -7.85 5.54 11.48
N LEU A 11 -6.93 4.85 10.82
CA LEU A 11 -5.58 5.36 10.58
C LEU A 11 -5.59 6.58 9.65
N LEU A 12 -6.43 6.56 8.61
CA LEU A 12 -6.51 7.63 7.61
C LEU A 12 -7.25 8.88 8.12
N ASP A 13 -7.97 8.78 9.23
CA ASP A 13 -8.65 9.91 9.89
C ASP A 13 -7.68 10.76 10.74
N ASP A 14 -6.45 10.28 10.98
CA ASP A 14 -5.39 11.04 11.66
C ASP A 14 -4.82 12.12 10.71
N PRO A 15 -4.88 13.43 11.06
CA PRO A 15 -4.37 14.50 10.21
C PRO A 15 -2.85 14.45 9.98
N ASP A 16 -2.10 13.74 10.84
CA ASP A 16 -0.66 13.55 10.75
C ASP A 16 -0.29 12.19 10.11
N VAL A 17 -1.25 11.51 9.46
CA VAL A 17 -0.98 10.28 8.72
C VAL A 17 -0.20 10.58 7.44
N ASP A 18 0.80 9.74 7.15
CA ASP A 18 1.56 9.76 5.90
C ASP A 18 1.59 8.37 5.25
N GLY A 19 2.13 8.29 4.03
CA GLY A 19 2.19 7.02 3.30
C GLY A 19 3.06 5.97 4.00
N LYS A 20 4.04 6.38 4.82
CA LYS A 20 4.90 5.46 5.58
C LYS A 20 4.12 4.78 6.69
N ARG A 21 3.27 5.53 7.42
CA ARG A 21 2.39 4.97 8.45
C ARG A 21 1.38 4.00 7.86
N VAL A 22 0.84 4.30 6.68
CA VAL A 22 -0.04 3.38 5.93
C VAL A 22 0.73 2.11 5.52
N ALA A 23 1.92 2.23 4.93
CA ALA A 23 2.74 1.09 4.53
C ALA A 23 3.10 0.20 5.72
N ALA A 24 3.55 0.79 6.83
CA ALA A 24 3.85 0.05 8.06
C ALA A 24 2.62 -0.70 8.59
N ARG A 25 1.43 -0.08 8.51
CA ARG A 25 0.18 -0.76 8.90
C ARG A 25 -0.12 -1.94 8.00
N LEU A 26 0.05 -1.81 6.69
CA LEU A 26 -0.12 -2.90 5.73
C LEU A 26 0.86 -4.05 5.98
N ASP A 27 2.10 -3.76 6.34
CA ASP A 27 3.09 -4.79 6.72
C ASP A 27 2.62 -5.62 7.91
N THR A 28 1.98 -4.99 8.92
CA THR A 28 1.40 -5.73 10.06
C THR A 28 0.28 -6.70 9.66
N PHE A 29 -0.38 -6.48 8.52
CA PHE A 29 -1.42 -7.38 8.00
C PHE A 29 -0.85 -8.48 7.10
N ALA A 30 0.23 -8.20 6.37
CA ALA A 30 0.82 -9.10 5.39
C ALA A 30 1.69 -10.20 6.00
N GLY A 31 2.13 -10.03 7.25
CA GLY A 31 2.94 -11.02 7.97
C GLY A 31 4.45 -10.89 7.71
N PRO A 32 5.26 -11.94 7.91
CA PRO A 32 6.72 -11.85 7.93
C PRO A 32 7.35 -11.37 6.61
N GLU A 33 6.68 -11.60 5.49
CA GLU A 33 7.17 -11.20 4.16
C GLU A 33 6.91 -9.71 3.85
N GLY A 34 6.10 -9.03 4.67
CA GLY A 34 5.68 -7.65 4.44
C GLY A 34 4.69 -7.52 3.28
N SER A 35 4.09 -6.33 3.14
CA SER A 35 3.12 -6.07 2.08
C SER A 35 3.78 -5.69 0.75
N GLY A 36 5.08 -5.43 0.76
CA GLY A 36 5.82 -4.91 -0.41
C GLY A 36 5.32 -3.54 -0.86
N ALA A 37 4.71 -2.76 0.05
CA ALA A 37 4.18 -1.44 -0.24
C ALA A 37 5.32 -0.47 -0.59
N GLN A 38 5.11 0.37 -1.59
CA GLN A 38 6.04 1.41 -2.00
C GLN A 38 5.37 2.77 -1.86
N VAL A 39 6.03 3.68 -1.14
CA VAL A 39 5.54 5.03 -0.91
C VAL A 39 6.27 6.00 -1.83
N THR A 40 5.52 6.82 -2.55
CA THR A 40 6.06 7.89 -3.40
C THR A 40 5.39 9.21 -3.05
N THR A 41 6.15 10.14 -2.48
CA THR A 41 5.69 11.52 -2.25
C THR A 41 5.66 12.29 -3.56
N VAL A 42 4.49 12.81 -3.92
CA VAL A 42 4.29 13.70 -5.07
C VAL A 42 4.02 15.10 -4.53
N THR A 43 4.82 16.07 -4.98
CA THR A 43 4.69 17.47 -4.59
C THR A 43 4.10 18.28 -5.73
N GLY A 44 3.15 19.16 -5.43
CA GLY A 44 2.55 20.12 -6.36
C GLY A 44 2.43 21.50 -5.74
N GLU A 45 1.84 22.45 -6.46
CA GLU A 45 1.76 23.85 -6.05
C GLU A 45 1.00 24.08 -4.73
N ARG A 46 0.10 23.17 -4.36
CA ARG A 46 -0.77 23.27 -3.17
C ARG A 46 -0.32 22.39 -2.00
N GLY A 47 0.84 21.76 -2.08
CA GLY A 47 1.36 20.85 -1.04
C GLY A 47 1.85 19.52 -1.62
N SER A 48 1.85 18.48 -0.79
CA SER A 48 2.29 17.13 -1.16
C SER A 48 1.26 16.07 -0.81
N THR A 49 1.33 14.94 -1.50
CA THR A 49 0.55 13.73 -1.22
C THR A 49 1.44 12.52 -1.40
N ASP A 50 1.30 11.56 -0.50
CA ASP A 50 1.97 10.27 -0.64
C ASP A 50 1.06 9.29 -1.39
N PHE A 51 1.57 8.69 -2.46
CA PHE A 51 0.96 7.54 -3.11
C PHE A 51 1.55 6.26 -2.54
N VAL A 52 0.69 5.29 -2.21
CA VAL A 52 1.06 3.97 -1.73
C VAL A 52 0.70 2.93 -2.80
N LEU A 53 1.72 2.32 -3.40
CA LEU A 53 1.59 1.23 -4.35
C LEU A 53 1.78 -0.11 -3.65
N VAL A 54 0.80 -1.01 -3.75
CA VAL A 54 0.88 -2.40 -3.29
C VAL A 54 0.79 -3.33 -4.49
N ARG A 55 1.75 -4.25 -4.65
CA ARG A 55 1.72 -5.29 -5.68
C ARG A 55 1.38 -6.62 -5.05
N ILE A 56 0.34 -7.27 -5.56
CA ILE A 56 -0.09 -8.60 -5.08
C ILE A 56 0.46 -9.63 -6.08
N PRO A 57 1.52 -10.38 -5.71
CA PRO A 57 2.11 -11.37 -6.61
C PRO A 57 1.12 -12.51 -6.84
N GLY A 58 0.83 -12.78 -8.12
CA GLY A 58 0.14 -13.99 -8.53
C GLY A 58 1.13 -15.12 -8.76
N ARG A 59 0.67 -16.37 -8.64
CA ARG A 59 1.47 -17.58 -8.91
C ARG A 59 2.17 -17.54 -10.28
N ASP A 60 1.45 -17.10 -11.32
CA ASP A 60 1.99 -16.93 -12.68
C ASP A 60 2.25 -15.46 -13.05
N GLY A 61 2.36 -14.59 -12.04
CA GLY A 61 2.46 -13.15 -12.22
C GLY A 61 3.82 -12.71 -12.77
N ARG A 62 3.82 -11.71 -13.65
CA ARG A 62 5.01 -11.14 -14.30
C ARG A 62 6.05 -10.61 -13.33
N ALA A 63 5.62 -10.05 -12.20
CA ALA A 63 6.53 -9.58 -11.16
C ALA A 63 7.39 -10.72 -10.55
N GLY A 64 6.91 -11.96 -10.59
CA GLY A 64 7.64 -13.15 -10.15
C GLY A 64 8.29 -13.94 -11.30
N GLY A 65 8.33 -13.38 -12.52
CA GLY A 65 8.90 -14.04 -13.71
C GLY A 65 7.90 -14.84 -14.55
N GLY A 66 6.61 -14.83 -14.21
CA GLY A 66 5.55 -15.44 -15.01
C GLY A 66 5.10 -14.59 -16.19
N THR A 67 4.00 -14.98 -16.83
CA THR A 67 3.45 -14.30 -18.03
C THR A 67 2.18 -13.50 -17.76
N ALA A 68 1.44 -13.83 -16.69
CA ALA A 68 0.21 -13.15 -16.32
C ALA A 68 0.48 -11.75 -15.76
N ARG A 69 -0.49 -10.84 -15.87
CA ARG A 69 -0.36 -9.50 -15.27
C ARG A 69 -0.39 -9.60 -13.74
N THR A 70 0.53 -8.90 -13.07
CA THR A 70 0.51 -8.75 -11.61
C THR A 70 -0.53 -7.69 -11.22
N LEU A 71 -1.33 -7.98 -10.20
CA LEU A 71 -2.28 -7.01 -9.65
C LEU A 71 -1.52 -5.93 -8.87
N GLY A 72 -1.85 -4.68 -9.13
CA GLY A 72 -1.35 -3.53 -8.39
C GLY A 72 -2.51 -2.65 -7.93
N VAL A 73 -2.44 -2.18 -6.69
CA VAL A 73 -3.35 -1.18 -6.11
C VAL A 73 -2.53 0.06 -5.81
N VAL A 74 -2.98 1.23 -6.27
CA VAL A 74 -2.36 2.51 -5.98
C VAL A 74 -3.42 3.46 -5.45
N GLY A 75 -3.06 4.26 -4.45
CA GLY A 75 -3.93 5.24 -3.82
C GLY A 75 -3.16 6.17 -2.92
#